data_AF-A0AAV1I924-F1
#
_entry.id   AF-A0AAV1I924-F1
#
_cell.length_a   1.000
_cell.length_b   1.000
_cell.length_c   1.000
_cell.angle_alpha   90.00
_cell.angle_beta   90.00
_cell.angle_gamma   90.00
#
_symmetry.space_group_name_H-M   'P 1'
#
loop_
_entity.id
_entity.type
_entity.pdbx_description
1 polymer ?
#
loop_
_entity_poly.entity_id
_entity_poly.type
_entity_poly.pdbx_seq_one_letter_code
_entity_poly.pdbx_strand_id
1 'polypeptide(L)'
;MGQIPPRKDAKYFLYREDLLRKRLDFVKHLNSDIRCNKGVLAQTVAAYSDILDEILTDIAVQSHRAVRTGMVTKDLEASRKALTAPLPGPPLPVYHPGKKAKAPLLDVFGHVVSQQSREEVSCMHCNRRIAACRFAPHLEKCLGKGRNASRLASRRGGD
;
A
#
# COMPACT_ATOMS: atom_id res chain seq x y z
N MET A 1 -20.71 -16.15 -41.17
CA MET A 1 -20.43 -17.60 -41.02
C MET A 1 -20.02 -17.86 -39.57
N GLY A 2 -20.97 -18.26 -38.72
CA GLY A 2 -20.68 -18.65 -37.34
C GLY A 2 -20.35 -20.15 -37.30
N GLN A 3 -19.13 -20.51 -36.90
CA GLN A 3 -18.76 -21.90 -36.71
C GLN A 3 -19.61 -22.48 -35.57
N ILE A 4 -20.41 -23.50 -35.88
CA ILE A 4 -21.13 -24.30 -34.91
C ILE A 4 -20.07 -25.02 -34.06
N PRO A 5 -20.08 -24.88 -32.71
CA PRO A 5 -19.12 -25.56 -31.87
C PRO A 5 -19.24 -27.08 -32.03
N PRO A 6 -18.12 -27.84 -31.95
CA PRO A 6 -18.12 -29.27 -32.17
C PRO A 6 -19.11 -29.97 -31.22
N ARG A 7 -19.95 -30.86 -31.77
CA ARG A 7 -20.88 -31.67 -30.97
C ARG A 7 -20.08 -32.53 -30.01
N LYS A 8 -20.28 -32.28 -28.71
CA LYS A 8 -19.78 -33.15 -27.63
C LYS A 8 -20.36 -34.54 -27.83
N ASP A 9 -19.50 -35.54 -27.93
CA ASP A 9 -19.86 -36.93 -28.16
C ASP A 9 -20.22 -37.64 -26.86
N ALA A 10 -20.85 -38.81 -26.95
CA ALA A 10 -21.34 -39.55 -25.79
C ALA A 10 -20.22 -39.85 -24.76
N LYS A 11 -18.97 -40.05 -25.22
CA LYS A 11 -17.80 -40.21 -24.34
C LYS A 11 -17.52 -38.99 -23.49
N TYR A 12 -17.64 -37.77 -24.06
CA TYR A 12 -17.46 -36.54 -23.30
C TYR A 12 -18.49 -36.40 -22.18
N PHE A 13 -19.75 -36.76 -22.44
CA PHE A 13 -20.80 -36.68 -21.42
C PHE A 13 -20.58 -37.68 -20.29
N LEU A 14 -20.23 -38.94 -20.61
CA LEU A 14 -19.92 -39.96 -19.61
C LEU A 14 -18.71 -39.58 -18.75
N TYR A 15 -17.61 -39.12 -19.38
CA TYR A 15 -16.43 -38.63 -18.66
C TYR A 15 -16.78 -37.49 -17.71
N ARG A 16 -17.62 -36.55 -18.15
CA ARG A 16 -18.04 -35.40 -17.33
C ARG A 16 -18.90 -35.85 -16.15
N GLU A 17 -19.80 -36.80 -16.37
CA GLU A 17 -20.64 -37.36 -15.31
C GLU A 17 -19.81 -38.11 -14.26
N ASP A 18 -18.87 -38.95 -14.68
CA ASP A 18 -17.95 -39.66 -13.79
C ASP A 18 -17.06 -38.70 -13.00
N LEU A 19 -16.54 -37.64 -13.65
CA LEU A 19 -15.76 -36.61 -12.99
C LEU A 19 -16.58 -35.85 -11.94
N LEU A 20 -17.84 -35.53 -12.27
CA LEU A 20 -18.75 -34.89 -11.33
C LEU A 20 -19.04 -35.79 -10.13
N ARG A 21 -19.34 -37.08 -10.35
CA ARG A 21 -19.55 -38.06 -9.26
C ARG A 21 -18.35 -38.13 -8.34
N LYS A 22 -17.14 -38.30 -8.88
CA LYS A 22 -15.89 -38.34 -8.09
C LYS A 22 -15.68 -37.08 -7.24
N ARG A 23 -15.93 -35.90 -7.81
CA ARG A 23 -15.83 -34.63 -7.07
C ARG A 23 -16.86 -34.54 -5.95
N LEU A 24 -18.09 -34.97 -6.22
CA LEU A 24 -19.19 -34.91 -5.26
C LEU A 24 -18.96 -35.88 -4.09
N ASP A 25 -18.42 -37.07 -4.38
CA ASP A 25 -18.02 -38.06 -3.38
C ASP A 25 -16.85 -37.56 -2.54
N PHE A 26 -15.85 -36.92 -3.17
CA PHE A 26 -14.75 -36.28 -2.45
C PHE A 26 -15.24 -35.20 -1.48
N VAL A 27 -16.13 -34.31 -1.93
CA VAL A 27 -16.69 -33.25 -1.07
C VAL A 27 -17.51 -33.83 0.08
N LYS A 28 -18.29 -34.90 -0.16
CA LYS A 28 -19.03 -35.60 0.90
C LYS A 28 -18.09 -36.18 1.95
N HIS A 29 -17.02 -36.84 1.51
CA HIS A 29 -16.04 -37.42 2.42
C HIS A 29 -15.36 -36.33 3.25
N LEU A 30 -14.90 -35.26 2.61
CA LEU A 30 -14.26 -34.13 3.29
C LEU A 30 -15.19 -33.45 4.31
N ASN A 31 -16.47 -33.27 3.98
CA ASN A 31 -17.47 -32.73 4.90
C ASN A 31 -17.74 -33.67 6.08
N SER A 32 -17.76 -34.98 5.84
CA SER A 32 -17.84 -35.99 6.91
C SER A 32 -16.63 -35.90 7.83
N ASP A 33 -15.43 -35.77 7.28
CA ASP A 33 -14.18 -35.70 8.05
C ASP A 33 -14.09 -34.42 8.89
N ILE A 34 -14.54 -33.27 8.37
CA ILE A 34 -14.63 -32.02 9.12
C ILE A 34 -15.62 -32.14 10.29
N ARG A 35 -16.75 -32.84 10.08
CA ARG A 35 -17.78 -33.04 11.13
C ARG A 35 -17.38 -34.10 12.15
N CYS A 36 -16.50 -35.03 11.78
CA CYS A 36 -15.92 -35.99 12.69
C CYS A 36 -14.87 -35.28 13.55
N ASN A 37 -15.30 -34.76 14.71
CA ASN A 37 -14.50 -33.95 15.66
C ASN A 37 -13.23 -34.63 16.24
N LYS A 38 -12.78 -35.73 15.64
CA LYS A 38 -11.62 -36.54 16.04
C LYS A 38 -10.54 -36.61 14.97
N GLY A 39 -10.83 -36.19 13.73
CA GLY A 39 -9.86 -36.23 12.64
C GLY A 39 -8.88 -35.05 12.68
N VAL A 40 -7.68 -35.24 12.13
CA VAL A 40 -6.65 -34.17 12.03
C VAL A 40 -7.21 -32.95 11.30
N LEU A 41 -7.97 -33.15 10.22
CA LEU A 41 -8.60 -32.06 9.48
C LEU A 41 -9.58 -31.26 10.35
N ALA A 42 -10.49 -31.95 11.06
CA ALA A 42 -11.44 -31.31 11.96
C ALA A 42 -10.73 -30.54 13.08
N GLN A 43 -9.72 -31.14 13.71
CA GLN A 43 -8.93 -30.50 14.76
C GLN A 43 -8.14 -29.29 14.25
N THR A 44 -7.60 -29.38 13.03
CA THR A 44 -6.89 -28.25 12.40
C THR A 44 -7.85 -27.08 12.17
N VAL A 45 -9.02 -27.35 11.58
CA VAL A 45 -10.05 -26.32 11.36
C VAL A 45 -10.53 -25.73 12.69
N ALA A 46 -10.75 -26.56 13.71
CA ALA A 46 -11.15 -26.12 15.04
C ALA A 46 -10.09 -25.20 15.66
N ALA A 47 -8.81 -25.61 15.68
CA ALA A 47 -7.73 -24.80 16.24
C ALA A 47 -7.59 -23.43 15.54
N TYR A 48 -7.70 -23.37 14.21
CA TYR A 48 -7.69 -22.08 13.50
C TYR A 48 -8.93 -21.24 13.81
N SER A 49 -10.09 -21.87 13.97
CA SER A 49 -11.33 -21.16 14.34
C SER A 49 -11.21 -20.56 15.74
N ASP A 50 -10.71 -21.32 16.70
CA ASP A 50 -10.48 -20.86 18.08
C ASP A 50 -9.50 -19.68 18.12
N ILE A 51 -8.38 -19.76 17.39
CA ILE A 51 -7.42 -18.67 17.29
C ILE A 51 -8.05 -17.42 16.67
N LEU A 52 -8.85 -17.58 15.62
CA LEU A 52 -9.53 -16.45 14.98
C LEU A 52 -10.56 -15.82 15.92
N ASP A 53 -11.31 -16.64 16.66
CA ASP A 53 -12.31 -16.16 17.62
C ASP A 53 -11.66 -15.39 18.78
N GLU A 54 -10.50 -15.84 19.30
CA GLU A 54 -9.71 -15.12 20.30
C GLU A 54 -9.24 -13.76 19.76
N ILE A 55 -8.62 -13.73 18.58
CA ILE A 55 -8.13 -12.50 17.96
C ILE A 55 -9.28 -11.51 17.68
N LEU A 56 -10.39 -12.01 17.13
CA LEU A 56 -11.56 -11.19 16.84
C LEU A 56 -12.16 -10.60 18.11
N THR A 57 -12.24 -11.41 19.18
CA THR A 57 -12.74 -10.96 20.48
C THR A 57 -11.84 -9.87 21.06
N ASP A 58 -10.53 -10.04 21.01
CA ASP A 58 -9.56 -9.04 21.47
C ASP A 58 -9.72 -7.71 20.71
N ILE A 59 -9.80 -7.76 19.38
CA ILE A 59 -9.99 -6.56 18.55
C ILE A 59 -11.34 -5.89 18.88
N ALA A 60 -12.40 -6.67 19.05
CA ALA A 60 -13.74 -6.16 19.36
C ALA A 60 -13.75 -5.46 20.73
N VAL A 61 -13.17 -6.09 21.76
CA VAL A 61 -13.08 -5.52 23.12
C VAL A 61 -12.20 -4.29 23.15
N GLN A 62 -11.05 -4.30 22.46
CA GLN A 62 -10.17 -3.14 22.37
C GLN A 62 -10.86 -1.97 21.66
N SER A 63 -11.56 -2.23 20.55
CA SER A 63 -12.31 -1.22 19.81
C SER A 63 -13.43 -0.64 20.66
N HIS A 64 -14.23 -1.48 21.30
CA HIS A 64 -15.30 -1.06 22.20
C HIS A 64 -14.75 -0.24 23.38
N ARG A 65 -13.67 -0.71 24.02
CA ARG A 65 -13.01 0.01 25.12
C ARG A 65 -12.54 1.37 24.63
N ALA A 66 -11.86 1.44 23.50
CA ALA A 66 -11.29 2.68 23.00
C ALA A 66 -12.37 3.72 22.64
N VAL A 67 -13.52 3.29 22.12
CA VAL A 67 -14.70 4.17 21.95
C VAL A 67 -15.25 4.62 23.31
N ARG A 68 -15.43 3.70 24.25
CA ARG A 68 -16.02 3.99 25.57
C ARG A 68 -15.14 4.89 26.44
N THR A 69 -13.82 4.77 26.34
CA THR A 69 -12.85 5.61 27.07
C THR A 69 -12.49 6.90 26.32
N GLY A 70 -13.03 7.11 25.11
CA GLY A 70 -12.72 8.28 24.28
C GLY A 70 -11.30 8.28 23.70
N MET A 71 -10.59 7.15 23.73
CA MET A 71 -9.26 6.98 23.13
C MET A 71 -9.34 6.88 21.60
N VAL A 72 -10.43 6.32 21.06
CA VAL A 72 -10.85 6.63 19.68
C VAL A 72 -11.52 7.98 19.78
N THR A 73 -10.73 9.03 19.59
CA THR A 73 -11.25 10.39 19.63
C THR A 73 -12.28 10.55 18.52
N LYS A 74 -13.20 11.50 18.69
CA LYS A 74 -14.11 11.97 17.63
C LYS A 74 -13.34 12.31 16.34
N ASP A 75 -12.03 12.49 16.39
CA ASP A 75 -11.15 12.77 15.25
C ASP A 75 -10.92 11.56 14.35
N LEU A 76 -10.99 10.31 14.85
CA LEU A 76 -10.86 9.12 14.00
C LEU A 76 -12.19 8.82 13.28
N GLU A 77 -13.32 9.00 13.96
CA GLU A 77 -14.63 8.96 13.30
C GLU A 77 -14.83 10.15 12.35
N ALA A 78 -14.41 11.35 12.72
CA ALA A 78 -14.40 12.52 11.82
C ALA A 78 -13.47 12.28 10.64
N SER A 79 -12.31 11.64 10.84
CA SER A 79 -11.39 11.25 9.75
C SER A 79 -11.98 10.16 8.87
N ARG A 80 -12.62 9.12 9.41
CA ARG A 80 -13.32 8.08 8.64
C ARG A 80 -14.50 8.65 7.85
N LYS A 81 -15.25 9.56 8.47
CA LYS A 81 -16.37 10.28 7.84
C LYS A 81 -15.89 11.30 6.82
N ALA A 82 -14.72 11.92 7.01
CA ALA A 82 -14.08 12.79 6.02
C ALA A 82 -13.49 12.00 4.84
N LEU A 83 -13.02 10.76 5.07
CA LEU A 83 -12.54 9.85 4.02
C LEU A 83 -13.69 9.24 3.21
N THR A 84 -14.90 9.11 3.79
CA THR A 84 -16.07 8.49 3.13
C THR A 84 -17.14 9.50 2.68
N ALA A 85 -17.12 10.72 3.21
CA ALA A 85 -17.91 11.81 2.67
C ALA A 85 -17.38 12.20 1.28
N PRO A 86 -18.25 12.46 0.29
CA PRO A 86 -17.83 13.17 -0.90
C PRO A 86 -17.28 14.53 -0.44
N LEU A 87 -15.97 14.72 -0.52
CA LEU A 87 -15.35 16.03 -0.29
C LEU A 87 -16.09 17.05 -1.17
N PRO A 88 -16.67 18.13 -0.61
CA PRO A 88 -17.04 19.29 -1.41
C PRO A 88 -15.73 19.99 -1.78
N GLY A 89 -15.04 19.43 -2.76
CA GLY A 89 -13.71 19.85 -3.17
C GLY A 89 -13.05 18.78 -4.05
N PRO A 90 -12.13 19.19 -4.95
CA PRO A 90 -11.38 18.23 -5.74
C PRO A 90 -10.68 17.21 -4.84
N PRO A 91 -10.51 15.94 -5.28
CA PRO A 91 -9.90 14.89 -4.48
C PRO A 91 -8.58 15.35 -3.87
N LEU A 92 -8.36 15.06 -2.58
CA LEU A 92 -7.07 15.28 -1.94
C LEU A 92 -5.98 14.65 -2.81
N PRO A 93 -4.95 15.41 -3.24
CA PRO A 93 -3.94 14.89 -4.14
C PRO A 93 -3.09 13.88 -3.37
N VAL A 94 -3.44 12.60 -3.51
CA VAL A 94 -2.51 11.50 -3.24
C VAL A 94 -1.28 11.80 -4.08
N TYR A 95 -0.11 11.90 -3.44
CA TYR A 95 1.14 12.12 -4.14
C TYR A 95 1.37 10.94 -5.10
N HIS A 96 1.04 11.15 -6.37
CA HIS A 96 1.37 10.25 -7.45
C HIS A 96 2.63 10.80 -8.10
N PRO A 97 3.82 10.20 -7.87
CA PRO A 97 5.03 10.62 -8.55
C PRO A 97 4.80 10.46 -10.06
N GLY A 98 4.73 11.59 -10.78
CA GLY A 98 4.59 11.62 -12.25
C GLY A 98 3.33 12.30 -12.81
N LYS A 99 2.32 12.65 -12.00
CA LYS A 99 1.17 13.43 -12.49
C LYS A 99 1.18 14.83 -11.87
N LYS A 100 1.26 15.87 -12.72
CA LYS A 100 1.08 17.25 -12.26
C LYS A 100 -0.37 17.42 -11.80
N ALA A 101 -0.59 17.37 -10.49
CA ALA A 101 -1.90 17.69 -9.92
C ALA A 101 -2.22 19.17 -10.21
N LYS A 102 -3.44 19.45 -10.68
CA LYS A 102 -3.93 20.82 -10.93
C LYS A 102 -4.30 21.58 -9.64
N ALA A 103 -4.30 20.89 -8.49
CA ALA A 103 -4.65 21.44 -7.19
C ALA A 103 -3.39 21.74 -6.35
N PRO A 104 -3.42 22.76 -5.46
CA PRO A 104 -2.34 23.03 -4.52
C PRO A 104 -2.04 21.79 -3.66
N LEU A 105 -0.75 21.46 -3.49
CA LEU A 105 -0.33 20.37 -2.62
C LEU A 105 -0.57 20.80 -1.16
N LEU A 106 -1.30 20.00 -0.39
CA LEU A 106 -1.54 20.25 1.04
C LEU A 106 -0.72 19.29 1.90
N ASP A 107 -0.21 19.75 3.03
CA ASP A 107 0.44 18.89 4.03
C ASP A 107 -0.59 18.18 4.93
N VAL A 108 -0.11 17.32 5.83
CA VAL A 108 -0.94 16.57 6.80
C VAL A 108 -1.72 17.49 7.75
N PHE A 109 -1.32 18.75 7.87
CA PHE A 109 -1.96 19.79 8.68
C PHE A 109 -2.85 20.73 7.87
N GLY A 110 -3.01 20.49 6.56
CA GLY A 110 -3.83 21.31 5.67
C GLY A 110 -3.17 22.60 5.18
N HIS A 111 -1.87 22.82 5.39
CA HIS A 111 -1.16 23.97 4.85
C HIS A 111 -0.78 23.77 3.38
N VAL A 112 -0.85 24.85 2.60
CA VAL A 112 -0.40 24.83 1.21
C VAL A 112 1.13 24.70 1.17
N VAL A 113 1.61 23.57 0.68
CA VAL A 113 3.03 23.34 0.44
C VAL A 113 3.44 24.08 -0.81
N SER A 114 4.20 25.16 -0.64
CA SER A 114 4.79 25.88 -1.75
C SER A 114 5.73 24.96 -2.53
N GLN A 115 5.57 24.88 -3.85
CA GLN A 115 6.44 24.10 -4.74
C GLN A 115 7.91 24.55 -4.70
N GLN A 116 8.17 25.77 -4.23
CA GLN A 116 9.51 26.34 -4.11
C GLN A 116 9.75 26.77 -2.67
N SER A 117 10.50 25.96 -1.92
CA SER A 117 10.94 26.34 -0.57
C SER A 117 11.86 27.56 -0.63
N ARG A 118 11.56 28.57 0.19
CA ARG A 118 12.38 29.77 0.39
C ARG A 118 13.45 29.59 1.48
N GLU A 119 13.47 28.43 2.12
CA GLU A 119 14.42 28.10 3.16
C GLU A 119 15.83 27.97 2.59
N GLU A 120 16.81 28.60 3.26
CA GLU A 120 18.22 28.48 2.92
C GLU A 120 18.90 27.50 3.88
N VAL A 121 19.65 26.56 3.31
CA VAL A 121 20.45 25.59 4.06
C VAL A 121 21.93 25.82 3.79
N SER A 122 22.77 25.64 4.82
CA SER A 122 24.22 25.73 4.68
C SER A 122 24.81 24.42 4.20
N CYS A 123 25.56 24.42 3.09
CA CYS A 123 26.27 23.24 2.63
C CYS A 123 27.46 22.93 3.54
N MET A 124 27.46 21.77 4.21
CA MET A 124 28.54 21.38 5.12
C MET A 124 29.90 21.13 4.44
N HIS A 125 29.95 21.04 3.10
CA HIS A 125 31.19 20.82 2.35
C HIS A 125 31.85 22.12 1.87
N CYS A 126 31.07 23.18 1.58
CA CYS A 126 31.62 24.44 1.07
C CYS A 126 31.15 25.69 1.83
N ASN A 127 30.35 25.49 2.90
CA ASN A 127 29.76 26.50 3.78
C ASN A 127 28.97 27.62 3.07
N ARG A 128 28.56 27.41 1.81
CA ARG A 128 27.68 28.33 1.10
C ARG A 128 26.24 28.11 1.52
N ARG A 129 25.50 29.21 1.66
CA ARG A 129 24.03 29.22 1.81
C ARG A 129 23.39 28.94 0.46
N ILE A 130 22.54 27.92 0.40
CA ILE A 130 21.89 27.43 -0.81
C ILE A 130 20.39 27.28 -0.51
N ALA A 131 19.52 27.79 -1.39
CA ALA A 131 18.10 27.53 -1.27
C ALA A 131 17.83 26.01 -1.28
N ALA A 132 17.01 25.51 -0.35
CA ALA A 132 16.75 24.09 -0.14
C ALA A 132 16.29 23.38 -1.43
N CYS A 133 15.44 24.04 -2.24
CA CYS A 133 14.99 23.53 -3.54
C CYS A 133 16.12 23.33 -4.59
N ARG A 134 17.30 23.92 -4.39
CA ARG A 134 18.47 23.83 -5.28
C ARG A 134 19.62 23.02 -4.68
N PHE A 135 19.40 22.38 -3.54
CA PHE A 135 20.46 21.68 -2.82
C PHE A 135 20.98 20.45 -3.60
N ALA A 136 20.11 19.67 -4.23
CA ALA A 136 20.53 18.52 -5.05
C ALA A 136 21.41 18.91 -6.26
N PRO A 137 21.01 19.87 -7.14
CA PRO A 137 21.89 20.39 -8.19
C PRO A 137 23.18 21.02 -7.66
N HIS A 138 23.18 21.52 -6.42
CA HIS A 138 24.39 22.01 -5.77
C HIS A 138 25.32 20.85 -5.39
N LEU A 139 24.82 19.77 -4.76
CA LEU A 139 25.62 18.61 -4.38
C LEU A 139 26.28 17.94 -5.59
N GLU A 140 25.59 17.84 -6.73
CA GLU A 140 26.17 17.35 -7.99
C GLU A 140 27.41 18.13 -8.41
N LYS A 141 27.45 19.44 -8.14
CA LYS A 141 28.59 20.30 -8.48
C LYS A 141 29.63 20.40 -7.35
N CYS A 142 29.17 20.35 -6.10
CA CYS A 142 29.98 20.54 -4.91
C CYS A 142 30.75 19.27 -4.53
N LEU A 143 30.07 18.11 -4.63
CA LEU A 143 30.64 16.79 -4.39
C LEU A 143 31.11 16.11 -5.68
N GLY A 144 30.66 16.58 -6.85
CA GLY A 144 31.12 16.09 -8.15
C GLY A 144 32.61 16.33 -8.34
N LYS A 145 33.40 15.29 -8.04
CA LYS A 145 34.87 15.21 -8.07
C LYS A 145 35.48 15.50 -9.45
N GLY A 146 35.38 16.75 -9.93
CA GLY A 146 35.94 17.13 -11.24
C GLY A 146 36.18 18.62 -11.46
N ARG A 147 35.57 19.50 -10.65
CA ARG A 147 35.71 20.97 -10.85
C ARG A 147 36.75 21.64 -9.94
N ASN A 148 37.23 20.97 -8.90
CA ASN A 148 38.31 21.50 -8.05
C ASN A 148 39.70 21.19 -8.61
N ALA A 149 39.90 20.06 -9.31
CA ALA A 149 41.17 19.72 -9.96
C ALA A 149 41.51 20.66 -11.13
N SER A 150 40.52 21.06 -11.92
CA SER A 150 40.68 22.02 -13.03
C SER A 150 41.07 23.42 -12.54
N ARG A 151 40.48 23.89 -11.43
CA ARG A 151 40.85 25.17 -10.81
C ARG A 151 42.25 25.15 -10.18
N LEU A 152 42.70 24.00 -9.69
CA LEU A 152 44.05 23.84 -9.14
C LEU A 152 45.11 23.73 -10.26
N ALA A 153 44.76 23.13 -11.40
CA ALA A 153 45.63 23.05 -12.58
C ALA A 153 45.87 24.43 -13.23
N SER A 154 44.84 25.28 -13.37
CA SER A 154 45.01 26.64 -13.92
C SER A 154 45.81 27.60 -13.02
N ARG A 155 46.06 27.25 -11.74
CA ARG A 155 46.90 28.06 -10.84
C ARG A 155 48.38 27.65 -10.85
N ARG A 156 48.73 26.55 -11.52
CA ARG A 156 50.12 26.05 -11.62
C ARG A 156 50.75 26.30 -13.01
N GLY A 157 50.00 26.88 -13.95
CA GLY A 157 50.46 27.16 -15.31
C GLY A 157 50.73 28.64 -15.59
N GLY A 158 50.99 29.43 -14.55
CA GLY A 158 51.27 30.85 -14.64
C GLY A 158 52.34 31.25 -13.63
N ASP A 159 53.51 30.63 -13.75
CA ASP A 159 54.82 31.10 -13.32
C ASP A 159 55.84 30.71 -14.40
#